data_AF-A0A1G2V717-F1
#
_entry.id   AF-A0A1G2V717-F1
#
_cell.length_a   1.000
_cell.length_b   1.000
_cell.length_c   1.000
_cell.angle_alpha   90.00
_cell.angle_beta   90.00
_cell.angle_gamma   90.00
#
_symmetry.space_group_name_H-M   'P 1'
#
loop_
_entity.id
_entity.type
_entity.pdbx_description
1 polymer ?
#
loop_
_entity_poly.entity_id
_entity_poly.type
_entity_poly.pdbx_seq_one_letter_code
_entity_poly.pdbx_strand_id
1 'polypeptide(L)'
;MKNNLPSKSGQAILIMVMLLTFVSLVLVGQASVPTKADLNLAKNFFESKSSSLISESGLEDVSFRIRKAWKYDLNENLILNGYVASTAIVTDAITGAKTIVASSSVRDLFRSQSGALIKNDRVSINYGVQTGEGGFSMFNSSSVIGNIYSNGSVTGSGNLVQGSIVSAGESGYVDGVHATSSVFSHSIKNSTIDKDAYYFATSTLVNTTVSGKKNPGSPDKATSSFPISDAQISEWEAVAEAGGVINSPCPYQIKTSVTLGPKKINCDMEISNKGSLTVSGMIWVNGNIRIKNNSGIKLDPALESRSLALIADKTSDRTNSSLVDVQNTTTFTDSGTKGSFIFLISANRSAEDGGDVTAIDLKNDANGAVVLYANHGKVAIANSSTLKSVTGYLISMANSAQLIYDDGLENSIFDTGPGGSWVVDQWKEVQ
;
A
#
# COMPACT_ATOMS: atom_id res chain seq x y z
N MET A 1 79.74 -64.40 57.86
CA MET A 1 78.63 -63.67 58.52
C MET A 1 77.92 -62.85 57.45
N LYS A 2 76.59 -62.99 57.33
CA LYS A 2 75.76 -62.33 56.30
C LYS A 2 75.77 -60.80 56.50
N ASN A 3 76.10 -60.06 55.45
CA ASN A 3 75.93 -58.61 55.37
C ASN A 3 74.43 -58.27 55.32
N ASN A 4 73.87 -57.80 56.44
CA ASN A 4 72.54 -57.19 56.46
C ASN A 4 72.69 -55.69 56.16
N LEU A 5 72.57 -55.32 54.89
CA LEU A 5 72.30 -53.93 54.50
C LEU A 5 70.97 -53.50 55.13
N PRO A 6 70.89 -52.34 55.81
CA PRO A 6 69.67 -51.86 56.43
C PRO A 6 68.60 -51.61 55.36
N SER A 7 67.41 -52.15 55.58
CA SER A 7 66.25 -52.03 54.69
C SER A 7 65.84 -50.56 54.51
N LYS A 8 66.05 -50.00 53.30
CA LYS A 8 65.57 -48.66 52.88
C LYS A 8 64.04 -48.58 52.69
N SER A 9 63.27 -49.46 53.34
CA SER A 9 61.82 -49.63 53.11
C SER A 9 61.00 -48.39 53.50
N GLY A 10 61.34 -47.70 54.60
CA GLY A 10 60.64 -46.47 55.01
C GLY A 10 60.90 -45.25 54.10
N GLN A 11 62.13 -45.11 53.59
CA GLN A 11 62.46 -44.07 52.61
C GLN A 11 61.78 -44.33 51.26
N ALA A 12 61.67 -45.60 50.83
CA ALA A 12 60.98 -45.97 49.61
C ALA A 12 59.47 -45.63 49.66
N ILE A 13 58.81 -45.86 50.79
CA ILE A 13 57.39 -45.52 50.98
C ILE A 13 57.17 -44.00 50.94
N LEU A 14 58.02 -43.21 51.61
CA LEU A 14 57.91 -41.74 51.61
C LEU A 14 58.11 -41.15 50.20
N ILE A 15 59.10 -41.64 49.45
CA ILE A 15 59.32 -41.23 48.05
C ILE A 15 58.13 -41.60 47.19
N MET A 16 57.55 -42.78 47.37
CA MET A 16 56.39 -43.25 46.60
C MET A 16 55.13 -42.43 46.90
N VAL A 17 54.89 -42.07 48.17
CA VAL A 17 53.79 -41.18 48.57
C VAL A 17 53.99 -39.78 48.01
N MET A 18 55.19 -39.20 48.12
CA MET A 18 55.49 -37.90 47.52
C MET A 18 55.29 -37.92 46.00
N LEU A 19 55.76 -38.97 45.31
CA LEU A 19 55.58 -39.13 43.87
C LEU A 19 54.09 -39.22 43.50
N LEU A 20 53.29 -40.01 44.23
CA LEU A 20 51.85 -40.14 44.00
C LEU A 20 51.11 -38.82 44.25
N THR A 21 51.45 -38.09 45.31
CA THR A 21 50.87 -36.76 45.57
C THR A 21 51.24 -35.78 44.46
N PHE A 22 52.48 -35.78 44.00
CA PHE A 22 52.93 -34.92 42.90
C PHE A 22 52.20 -35.24 41.60
N VAL A 23 52.09 -36.52 41.23
CA VAL A 23 51.32 -36.97 40.05
C VAL A 23 49.85 -36.57 40.17
N SER A 24 49.24 -36.67 41.36
CA SER A 24 47.85 -36.26 41.57
C SER A 24 47.65 -34.74 41.41
N LEU A 25 48.59 -33.92 41.90
CA LEU A 25 48.57 -32.46 41.74
C LEU A 25 48.72 -32.05 40.27
N VAL A 26 49.60 -32.73 39.53
CA VAL A 26 49.77 -32.52 38.10
C VAL A 26 48.48 -32.88 37.35
N LEU A 27 47.85 -34.03 37.65
CA LEU A 27 46.60 -34.44 37.01
C LEU A 27 45.45 -33.45 37.29
N VAL A 28 45.30 -32.97 38.52
CA VAL A 28 44.28 -31.96 38.89
C VAL A 28 44.57 -30.62 38.20
N GLY A 29 45.84 -30.20 38.15
CA GLY A 29 46.25 -28.99 37.45
C GLY A 29 45.88 -29.04 35.97
N GLN A 30 46.15 -30.16 35.30
CA GLN A 30 45.83 -30.37 33.88
C GLN A 30 44.32 -30.42 33.64
N ALA A 31 43.53 -31.00 34.56
CA ALA A 31 42.07 -31.01 34.47
C ALA A 31 41.44 -29.62 34.69
N SER A 32 42.11 -28.71 35.41
CA SER A 32 41.56 -27.36 35.70
C SER A 32 41.59 -26.40 34.51
N VAL A 33 42.49 -26.62 33.54
CA VAL A 33 42.65 -25.78 32.33
C VAL A 33 41.40 -25.82 31.44
N PRO A 34 40.88 -27.00 31.02
CA PRO A 34 39.66 -27.06 30.21
C PRO A 34 38.44 -26.50 30.95
N THR A 35 38.30 -26.74 32.26
CA THR A 35 37.19 -26.16 33.04
C THR A 35 37.21 -24.64 33.07
N LYS A 36 38.38 -24.02 33.19
CA LYS A 36 38.51 -22.55 33.11
C LYS A 36 38.16 -22.04 31.71
N ALA A 37 38.57 -22.77 30.66
CA ALA A 37 38.23 -22.43 29.29
C ALA A 37 36.71 -22.51 29.06
N ASP A 38 36.06 -23.58 29.51
CA ASP A 38 34.61 -23.77 29.40
C ASP A 38 33.83 -22.70 30.17
N LEU A 39 34.30 -22.32 31.37
CA LEU A 39 33.69 -21.24 32.15
C LEU A 39 33.80 -19.89 31.44
N ASN A 40 34.93 -19.59 30.83
CA ASN A 40 35.09 -18.35 30.06
C ASN A 40 34.23 -18.37 28.79
N LEU A 41 34.13 -19.52 28.11
CA LEU A 41 33.29 -19.68 26.94
C LEU A 41 31.80 -19.52 27.29
N ALA A 42 31.35 -20.11 28.39
CA ALA A 42 29.98 -19.98 28.89
C ALA A 42 29.66 -18.54 29.29
N LYS A 43 30.59 -17.85 29.97
CA LYS A 43 30.45 -16.42 30.30
C LYS A 43 30.38 -15.55 29.06
N ASN A 44 31.31 -15.71 28.13
CA ASN A 44 31.31 -14.96 26.87
C ASN A 44 30.04 -15.24 26.07
N PHE A 45 29.54 -16.47 26.05
CA PHE A 45 28.27 -16.81 25.40
C PHE A 45 27.09 -16.09 26.04
N PHE A 46 26.99 -16.11 27.37
CA PHE A 46 25.91 -15.43 28.11
C PHE A 46 25.96 -13.91 27.92
N GLU A 47 27.13 -13.30 28.01
CA GLU A 47 27.34 -11.87 27.82
C GLU A 47 27.05 -11.46 26.37
N SER A 48 27.48 -12.26 25.40
CA SER A 48 27.19 -12.04 23.99
C SER A 48 25.68 -12.15 23.68
N LYS A 49 24.97 -13.10 24.32
CA LYS A 49 23.51 -13.19 24.24
C LYS A 49 22.82 -12.00 24.90
N SER A 50 23.37 -11.51 26.00
CA SER A 50 22.87 -10.29 26.65
C SER A 50 22.97 -9.10 25.71
N SER A 51 24.12 -8.88 25.07
CA SER A 51 24.27 -7.83 24.05
C SER A 51 23.24 -8.00 22.92
N SER A 52 23.07 -9.21 22.39
CA SER A 52 22.12 -9.48 21.30
C SER A 52 20.68 -9.11 21.68
N LEU A 53 20.22 -9.48 22.89
CA LEU A 53 18.88 -9.14 23.36
C LEU A 53 18.70 -7.63 23.60
N ILE A 54 19.74 -6.95 24.09
CA ILE A 54 19.69 -5.50 24.31
C ILE A 54 19.61 -4.76 22.97
N SER A 55 20.40 -5.16 21.96
CA SER A 55 20.31 -4.56 20.63
C SER A 55 18.97 -4.86 19.96
N GLU A 56 18.45 -6.07 20.09
CA GLU A 56 17.11 -6.45 19.61
C GLU A 56 16.01 -5.59 20.23
N SER A 57 16.09 -5.36 21.54
CA SER A 57 15.11 -4.52 22.25
C SER A 57 15.13 -3.08 21.74
N GLY A 58 16.32 -2.53 21.44
CA GLY A 58 16.45 -1.20 20.83
C GLY A 58 15.86 -1.16 19.42
N LEU A 59 16.09 -2.20 18.62
CA LEU A 59 15.52 -2.33 17.28
C LEU A 59 13.99 -2.42 17.32
N GLU A 60 13.43 -3.22 18.23
CA GLU A 60 11.99 -3.37 18.43
C GLU A 60 11.34 -2.07 18.90
N ASP A 61 11.93 -1.38 19.88
CA ASP A 61 11.42 -0.11 20.39
C ASP A 61 11.31 0.94 19.28
N VAL A 62 12.38 1.17 18.52
CA VAL A 62 12.39 2.15 17.42
C VAL A 62 11.44 1.71 16.31
N SER A 63 11.43 0.43 15.94
CA SER A 63 10.50 -0.10 14.93
C SER A 63 9.04 0.11 15.34
N PHE A 64 8.73 -0.11 16.63
CA PHE A 64 7.41 0.11 17.18
C PHE A 64 7.03 1.60 17.17
N ARG A 65 7.94 2.49 17.56
CA ARG A 65 7.72 3.94 17.50
C ARG A 65 7.44 4.43 16.09
N ILE A 66 8.22 3.97 15.10
CA ILE A 66 7.99 4.26 13.67
C ILE A 66 6.60 3.79 13.24
N ARG A 67 6.24 2.53 13.56
CA ARG A 67 4.93 1.95 13.23
C ARG A 67 3.74 2.67 13.89
N LYS A 68 3.96 3.30 15.05
CA LYS A 68 2.93 4.06 15.77
C LYS A 68 2.98 5.56 15.50
N ALA A 69 3.84 6.01 14.58
CA ALA A 69 4.08 7.43 14.32
C ALA A 69 4.45 8.23 15.59
N TRP A 70 5.08 7.58 16.56
CA TRP A 70 5.58 8.24 17.77
C TRP A 70 6.84 9.02 17.44
N LYS A 71 7.17 10.02 18.27
CA LYS A 71 8.40 10.79 18.09
C LYS A 71 9.61 9.86 18.22
N TYR A 72 10.51 9.95 17.24
CA TYR A 72 11.83 9.34 17.25
C TYR A 72 12.82 10.26 16.55
N ASP A 73 14.09 10.17 16.93
CA ASP A 73 15.22 10.84 16.29
C ASP A 73 15.99 9.86 15.38
N LEU A 74 16.87 10.37 14.52
CA LEU A 74 17.69 9.53 13.63
C LEU A 74 18.67 8.63 14.40
N ASN A 75 18.97 8.99 15.65
CA ASN A 75 19.75 8.18 16.57
C ASN A 75 19.02 8.12 17.92
N GLU A 76 18.83 6.91 18.43
CA GLU A 76 18.04 6.66 19.65
C GLU A 76 18.82 5.74 20.58
N ASN A 77 18.69 5.95 21.89
CA ASN A 77 19.32 5.13 22.91
C ASN A 77 18.26 4.53 23.84
N LEU A 78 18.28 3.20 23.99
CA LEU A 78 17.47 2.49 24.98
C LEU A 78 18.37 1.92 26.08
N ILE A 79 18.06 2.23 27.35
CA ILE A 79 18.82 1.74 28.49
C ILE A 79 18.08 0.54 29.11
N LEU A 80 18.73 -0.61 29.14
CA LEU A 80 18.21 -1.85 29.72
C LEU A 80 19.24 -2.45 30.66
N ASN A 81 18.86 -2.63 31.93
CA ASN A 81 19.71 -3.24 32.95
C ASN A 81 21.12 -2.61 33.06
N GLY A 82 21.21 -1.28 32.88
CA GLY A 82 22.47 -0.52 32.92
C GLY A 82 23.31 -0.56 31.64
N TYR A 83 22.88 -1.27 30.60
CA TYR A 83 23.49 -1.29 29.28
C TYR A 83 22.69 -0.46 28.29
N VAL A 84 23.35 0.00 27.22
CA VAL A 84 22.74 0.86 26.20
C VAL A 84 22.63 0.11 24.88
N ALA A 85 21.45 0.13 24.28
CA ALA A 85 21.24 -0.13 22.87
C ALA A 85 21.25 1.21 22.12
N SER A 86 22.25 1.44 21.28
CA SER A 86 22.29 2.58 20.37
C SER A 86 21.70 2.17 19.04
N THR A 87 20.82 3.00 18.49
CA THR A 87 20.16 2.74 17.21
C THR A 87 20.40 3.89 16.25
N ALA A 88 20.51 3.57 14.96
CA ALA A 88 20.62 4.53 13.88
C ALA A 88 19.59 4.20 12.80
N ILE A 89 18.93 5.23 12.25
CA ILE A 89 17.88 5.10 11.25
C ILE A 89 18.32 5.79 9.96
N VAL A 90 18.32 5.05 8.86
CA VAL A 90 18.55 5.58 7.52
C VAL A 90 17.25 5.44 6.73
N THR A 91 16.83 6.52 6.07
CA THR A 91 15.66 6.50 5.18
C THR A 91 16.15 6.54 3.74
N ASP A 92 15.73 5.58 2.93
CA ASP A 92 15.93 5.57 1.49
C ASP A 92 15.10 6.69 0.86
N ALA A 93 15.74 7.55 0.08
CA ALA A 93 15.10 8.75 -0.45
C ALA A 93 14.05 8.47 -1.54
N ILE A 94 14.15 7.32 -2.22
CA ILE A 94 13.31 6.96 -3.37
C ILE A 94 12.10 6.14 -2.90
N THR A 95 12.38 5.07 -2.15
CA THR A 95 11.37 4.11 -1.68
C THR A 95 10.72 4.54 -0.36
N GLY A 96 11.35 5.46 0.37
CA GLY A 96 10.97 5.79 1.74
C GLY A 96 11.27 4.69 2.75
N ALA A 97 11.84 3.55 2.34
CA ALA A 97 12.16 2.44 3.23
C ALA A 97 13.09 2.89 4.36
N LYS A 98 12.87 2.38 5.58
CA LYS A 98 13.68 2.70 6.75
C LYS A 98 14.52 1.51 7.15
N THR A 99 15.83 1.68 7.11
CA THR A 99 16.79 0.72 7.65
C THR A 99 17.20 1.18 9.04
N ILE A 100 16.95 0.34 10.03
CA ILE A 100 17.30 0.57 11.42
C ILE A 100 18.43 -0.39 11.77
N VAL A 101 19.48 0.13 12.39
CA VAL A 101 20.59 -0.68 12.92
C VAL A 101 20.68 -0.40 14.41
N ALA A 102 20.56 -1.45 15.22
CA ALA A 102 20.70 -1.39 16.66
C ALA A 102 21.97 -2.12 17.10
N SER A 103 22.77 -1.49 17.95
CA SER A 103 24.03 -2.01 18.45
C SER A 103 24.10 -1.91 19.96
N SER A 104 24.69 -2.91 20.61
CA SER A 104 24.94 -2.89 22.04
C SER A 104 26.27 -3.58 22.37
N SER A 105 26.77 -3.35 23.59
CA SER A 105 27.97 -4.01 24.10
C SER A 105 27.85 -4.31 25.59
N VAL A 106 28.14 -5.56 25.94
CA VAL A 106 28.25 -6.05 27.31
C VAL A 106 29.66 -6.62 27.45
N ARG A 107 30.48 -6.01 28.32
CA ARG A 107 31.89 -6.39 28.54
C ARG A 107 32.69 -6.57 27.25
N ASP A 108 32.61 -5.58 26.36
CA ASP A 108 33.31 -5.55 25.07
C ASP A 108 32.89 -6.62 24.05
N LEU A 109 31.78 -7.32 24.31
CA LEU A 109 31.14 -8.21 23.34
C LEU A 109 30.03 -7.44 22.61
N PHE A 110 30.37 -6.97 21.41
CA PHE A 110 29.47 -6.20 20.56
C PHE A 110 28.50 -7.09 19.81
N ARG A 111 27.24 -6.65 19.73
CA ARG A 111 26.22 -7.26 18.86
C ARG A 111 25.45 -6.17 18.14
N SER A 112 25.23 -6.36 16.84
CA SER A 112 24.41 -5.46 16.03
C SER A 112 23.34 -6.22 15.27
N GLN A 113 22.12 -5.70 15.27
CA GLN A 113 20.99 -6.21 14.52
C GLN A 113 20.46 -5.12 13.58
N SER A 114 19.89 -5.53 12.45
CA SER A 114 19.30 -4.63 11.47
C SER A 114 17.90 -5.09 11.08
N GLY A 115 16.98 -4.13 11.04
CA GLY A 115 15.62 -4.29 10.53
C GLY A 115 15.36 -3.32 9.39
N ALA A 116 14.65 -3.78 8.36
CA ALA A 116 14.15 -2.93 7.28
C ALA A 116 12.62 -2.84 7.37
N LEU A 117 12.11 -1.62 7.43
CA LEU A 117 10.68 -1.33 7.37
C LEU A 117 10.33 -0.75 6.00
N ILE A 118 9.34 -1.33 5.34
CA ILE A 118 8.75 -0.79 4.11
C ILE A 118 7.29 -0.42 4.37
N LYS A 119 6.77 0.55 3.63
CA LYS A 119 5.34 0.88 3.70
C LYS A 119 4.54 -0.17 2.92
N ASN A 120 3.49 -0.69 3.56
CA ASN A 120 2.52 -1.59 2.95
C ASN A 120 1.34 -0.81 2.35
N ASP A 121 1.63 0.22 1.58
CA ASP A 121 0.66 1.11 0.92
C ASP A 121 0.68 0.98 -0.60
N ARG A 122 1.11 -0.20 -1.07
CA ARG A 122 0.97 -0.60 -2.46
C ARG A 122 -0.48 -0.94 -2.74
N VAL A 123 -1.02 -0.32 -3.77
CA VAL A 123 -2.34 -0.62 -4.32
C VAL A 123 -2.14 -1.11 -5.74
N SER A 124 -2.65 -2.30 -6.03
CA SER A 124 -2.67 -2.85 -7.38
C SER A 124 -4.02 -2.59 -8.02
N ILE A 125 -4.08 -1.59 -8.88
CA ILE A 125 -5.22 -1.36 -9.76
C ILE A 125 -4.95 -2.14 -11.04
N ASN A 126 -5.64 -3.25 -11.25
CA ASN A 126 -5.38 -4.17 -12.37
C ASN A 126 -6.30 -3.94 -13.58
N TYR A 127 -7.27 -3.03 -13.45
CA TYR A 127 -8.32 -2.83 -14.43
C TYR A 127 -8.46 -1.34 -14.76
N GLY A 128 -8.80 -1.06 -16.02
CA GLY A 128 -9.19 0.27 -16.44
C GLY A 128 -10.50 0.68 -15.78
N VAL A 129 -11.47 -0.23 -15.76
CA VAL A 129 -12.76 -0.06 -15.09
C VAL A 129 -12.98 -1.21 -14.12
N GLN A 130 -13.26 -0.89 -12.85
CA GLN A 130 -13.74 -1.87 -11.88
C GLN A 130 -15.06 -1.41 -11.24
N THR A 131 -16.10 -2.24 -11.30
CA THR A 131 -17.41 -1.89 -10.73
C THR A 131 -17.98 -2.89 -9.75
N GLY A 132 -18.82 -2.36 -8.84
CA GLY A 132 -19.66 -3.15 -7.96
C GLY A 132 -20.87 -3.74 -8.69
N GLU A 133 -21.86 -4.17 -7.91
CA GLU A 133 -23.13 -4.75 -8.39
C GLU A 133 -23.93 -3.76 -9.26
N GLY A 134 -23.73 -2.45 -9.08
CA GLY A 134 -24.37 -1.42 -9.91
C GLY A 134 -23.94 -1.49 -11.38
N GLY A 135 -22.75 -2.02 -11.66
CA GLY A 135 -22.27 -2.24 -13.02
C GLY A 135 -21.74 -0.98 -13.72
N PHE A 136 -21.58 -1.11 -15.05
CA PHE A 136 -20.98 -0.11 -15.91
C PHE A 136 -21.83 0.14 -17.16
N SER A 137 -22.15 1.41 -17.42
CA SER A 137 -22.90 1.83 -18.61
C SER A 137 -22.12 2.82 -19.46
N MET A 138 -22.12 2.58 -20.76
CA MET A 138 -21.51 3.43 -21.78
C MET A 138 -22.58 4.01 -22.70
N PHE A 139 -22.44 5.28 -23.04
CA PHE A 139 -23.37 5.99 -23.92
C PHE A 139 -22.63 6.76 -25.00
N ASN A 140 -23.33 7.03 -26.10
CA ASN A 140 -22.85 7.81 -27.25
C ASN A 140 -21.49 7.29 -27.75
N SER A 141 -20.55 8.18 -28.04
CA SER A 141 -19.20 7.87 -28.57
C SER A 141 -18.15 7.57 -27.49
N SER A 142 -18.55 7.26 -26.24
CA SER A 142 -17.58 6.93 -25.18
C SER A 142 -16.80 5.63 -25.49
N SER A 143 -15.55 5.54 -25.01
CA SER A 143 -14.69 4.37 -25.25
C SER A 143 -13.75 4.06 -24.07
N VAL A 144 -13.32 2.80 -23.99
CA VAL A 144 -12.34 2.33 -22.99
C VAL A 144 -11.15 1.71 -23.71
N ILE A 145 -9.95 2.16 -23.38
CA ILE A 145 -8.67 1.51 -23.74
C ILE A 145 -8.13 0.88 -22.45
N GLY A 146 -8.41 -0.39 -22.25
CA GLY A 146 -8.17 -1.10 -21.00
C GLY A 146 -9.19 -2.21 -20.75
N ASN A 147 -8.94 -3.04 -19.73
CA ASN A 147 -9.84 -4.11 -19.33
C ASN A 147 -10.96 -3.60 -18.41
N ILE A 148 -12.10 -4.27 -18.45
CA ILE A 148 -13.27 -4.02 -17.59
C ILE A 148 -13.52 -5.24 -16.71
N TYR A 149 -13.67 -5.02 -15.41
CA TYR A 149 -14.11 -6.02 -14.46
C TYR A 149 -15.31 -5.49 -13.66
N SER A 150 -16.48 -6.05 -13.89
CA SER A 150 -17.72 -5.62 -13.26
C SER A 150 -18.33 -6.74 -12.44
N ASN A 151 -18.67 -6.48 -11.18
CA ASN A 151 -19.52 -7.38 -10.40
C ASN A 151 -21.00 -7.31 -10.83
N GLY A 152 -21.38 -6.27 -11.59
CA GLY A 152 -22.71 -6.12 -12.19
C GLY A 152 -22.69 -6.18 -13.73
N SER A 153 -23.73 -5.64 -14.36
CA SER A 153 -23.86 -5.61 -15.82
C SER A 153 -22.92 -4.62 -16.51
N VAL A 154 -22.54 -4.90 -17.75
CA VAL A 154 -21.83 -3.97 -18.64
C VAL A 154 -22.70 -3.69 -19.87
N THR A 155 -23.15 -2.45 -20.03
CA THR A 155 -24.13 -2.08 -21.08
C THR A 155 -23.62 -0.93 -21.95
N GLY A 156 -23.91 -0.97 -23.24
CA GLY A 156 -23.60 0.11 -24.19
C GLY A 156 -24.55 0.14 -25.39
N SER A 157 -24.18 0.92 -26.40
CA SER A 157 -24.90 1.01 -27.68
C SER A 157 -23.95 1.00 -28.88
N GLY A 158 -23.07 -0.01 -28.95
CA GLY A 158 -21.98 -0.14 -29.92
C GLY A 158 -20.66 0.49 -29.47
N ASN A 159 -20.51 0.77 -28.17
CA ASN A 159 -19.33 1.41 -27.61
C ASN A 159 -18.09 0.51 -27.70
N LEU A 160 -16.94 1.12 -28.02
CA LEU A 160 -15.68 0.40 -28.18
C LEU A 160 -14.97 0.19 -26.83
N VAL A 161 -14.61 -1.06 -26.56
CA VAL A 161 -13.74 -1.48 -25.46
C VAL A 161 -12.52 -2.18 -26.05
N GLN A 162 -11.36 -1.52 -26.01
CA GLN A 162 -10.08 -2.10 -26.39
C GLN A 162 -9.48 -2.86 -25.21
N GLY A 163 -10.08 -4.01 -24.90
CA GLY A 163 -9.70 -4.85 -23.78
C GLY A 163 -10.71 -5.97 -23.55
N SER A 164 -10.42 -6.80 -22.56
CA SER A 164 -11.31 -7.87 -22.11
C SER A 164 -12.40 -7.33 -21.19
N ILE A 165 -13.56 -7.97 -21.22
CA ILE A 165 -14.70 -7.63 -20.36
C ILE A 165 -15.03 -8.84 -19.51
N VAL A 166 -15.11 -8.63 -18.20
CA VAL A 166 -15.69 -9.59 -17.25
C VAL A 166 -16.92 -8.93 -16.63
N SER A 167 -18.09 -9.55 -16.81
CA SER A 167 -19.27 -9.33 -15.99
C SER A 167 -19.45 -10.58 -15.13
N ALA A 168 -19.19 -10.43 -13.83
CA ALA A 168 -19.08 -11.53 -12.88
C ALA A 168 -20.46 -11.93 -12.32
N GLY A 169 -20.51 -13.10 -11.68
CA GLY A 169 -21.71 -13.62 -11.03
C GLY A 169 -22.74 -14.24 -11.98
N GLU A 170 -23.74 -14.89 -11.38
CA GLU A 170 -24.83 -15.56 -12.10
C GLU A 170 -25.79 -14.57 -12.78
N SER A 171 -25.80 -13.31 -12.33
CA SER A 171 -26.50 -12.18 -12.95
C SER A 171 -25.66 -11.45 -14.00
N GLY A 172 -24.45 -11.94 -14.30
CA GLY A 172 -23.52 -11.32 -15.25
C GLY A 172 -24.18 -11.07 -16.61
N TYR A 173 -24.13 -9.83 -17.07
CA TYR A 173 -24.84 -9.40 -18.27
C TYR A 173 -24.00 -8.39 -19.06
N VAL A 174 -23.72 -8.71 -20.32
CA VAL A 174 -23.05 -7.80 -21.26
C VAL A 174 -24.00 -7.50 -22.42
N ASP A 175 -24.21 -6.22 -22.74
CA ASP A 175 -25.13 -5.81 -23.81
C ASP A 175 -24.63 -4.60 -24.59
N GLY A 176 -24.75 -4.65 -25.91
CA GLY A 176 -24.51 -3.50 -26.77
C GLY A 176 -23.07 -2.98 -26.77
N VAL A 177 -22.05 -3.84 -26.66
CA VAL A 177 -20.64 -3.40 -26.69
C VAL A 177 -19.86 -4.01 -27.86
N HIS A 178 -18.80 -3.33 -28.29
CA HIS A 178 -17.77 -3.89 -29.17
C HIS A 178 -16.49 -4.09 -28.37
N ALA A 179 -16.16 -5.34 -28.04
CA ALA A 179 -14.93 -5.71 -27.36
C ALA A 179 -13.88 -6.23 -28.35
N THR A 180 -12.68 -5.67 -28.34
CA THR A 180 -11.58 -6.13 -29.19
C THR A 180 -10.86 -7.37 -28.65
N SER A 181 -11.20 -7.77 -27.41
CA SER A 181 -10.68 -8.97 -26.74
C SER A 181 -11.83 -9.88 -26.30
N SER A 182 -11.53 -10.87 -25.46
CA SER A 182 -12.50 -11.86 -25.00
C SER A 182 -13.47 -11.29 -23.96
N VAL A 183 -14.70 -11.82 -23.96
CA VAL A 183 -15.76 -11.46 -23.01
C VAL A 183 -16.15 -12.67 -22.17
N PHE A 184 -16.30 -12.45 -20.87
CA PHE A 184 -16.73 -13.44 -19.88
C PHE A 184 -17.98 -12.91 -19.17
N SER A 185 -19.12 -13.57 -19.33
CA SER A 185 -20.39 -13.14 -18.73
C SER A 185 -21.41 -14.27 -18.77
N HIS A 186 -22.31 -14.36 -17.79
CA HIS A 186 -23.39 -15.35 -17.79
C HIS A 186 -24.26 -15.23 -19.07
N SER A 187 -24.62 -13.99 -19.43
CA SER A 187 -25.36 -13.63 -20.65
C SER A 187 -24.67 -12.54 -21.45
N ILE A 188 -24.72 -12.64 -22.79
CA ILE A 188 -24.14 -11.65 -23.72
C ILE A 188 -25.13 -11.36 -24.86
N LYS A 189 -25.51 -10.09 -25.04
CA LYS A 189 -26.48 -9.67 -26.05
C LYS A 189 -25.99 -8.51 -26.92
N ASN A 190 -26.51 -8.44 -28.15
CA ASN A 190 -26.36 -7.32 -29.08
C ASN A 190 -24.92 -6.77 -29.22
N SER A 191 -23.91 -7.64 -29.12
CA SER A 191 -22.51 -7.23 -28.99
C SER A 191 -21.65 -7.75 -30.14
N THR A 192 -20.46 -7.16 -30.30
CA THR A 192 -19.41 -7.64 -31.21
C THR A 192 -18.18 -8.00 -30.37
N ILE A 193 -17.67 -9.22 -30.55
CA ILE A 193 -16.53 -9.76 -29.80
C ILE A 193 -15.48 -10.24 -30.79
N ASP A 194 -14.32 -9.59 -30.81
CA ASP A 194 -13.26 -9.89 -31.80
C ASP A 194 -12.44 -11.15 -31.45
N LYS A 195 -12.50 -11.60 -30.19
CA LYS A 195 -11.86 -12.85 -29.72
C LYS A 195 -12.93 -13.85 -29.24
N ASP A 196 -12.75 -14.43 -28.06
CA ASP A 196 -13.59 -15.52 -27.58
C ASP A 196 -14.72 -15.01 -26.69
N ALA A 197 -15.85 -15.72 -26.71
CA ALA A 197 -16.98 -15.48 -25.81
C ALA A 197 -17.18 -16.67 -24.87
N TYR A 198 -17.21 -16.41 -23.56
CA TYR A 198 -17.44 -17.39 -22.50
C TYR A 198 -18.75 -17.05 -21.80
N TYR A 199 -19.73 -17.97 -21.88
CA TYR A 199 -21.10 -17.73 -21.42
C TYR A 199 -21.81 -19.00 -20.99
N PHE A 200 -22.91 -18.85 -20.24
CA PHE A 200 -23.55 -19.96 -19.53
C PHE A 200 -24.19 -21.00 -20.45
N ALA A 201 -25.02 -20.59 -21.41
CA ALA A 201 -25.69 -21.51 -22.33
C ALA A 201 -25.90 -20.89 -23.71
N THR A 202 -26.09 -21.68 -24.77
CA THR A 202 -26.32 -21.16 -26.14
C THR A 202 -27.47 -20.14 -26.22
N SER A 203 -28.52 -20.30 -25.40
CA SER A 203 -29.64 -19.35 -25.31
C SER A 203 -29.29 -18.00 -24.67
N THR A 204 -28.16 -17.89 -23.96
CA THR A 204 -27.71 -16.64 -23.31
C THR A 204 -26.81 -15.79 -24.21
N LEU A 205 -26.48 -16.27 -25.42
CA LEU A 205 -25.79 -15.51 -26.46
C LEU A 205 -26.79 -15.08 -27.55
N VAL A 206 -27.24 -13.82 -27.52
CA VAL A 206 -28.32 -13.33 -28.40
C VAL A 206 -27.86 -12.16 -29.26
N ASN A 207 -28.09 -12.18 -30.57
CA ASN A 207 -27.72 -11.10 -31.50
C ASN A 207 -26.24 -10.65 -31.38
N THR A 208 -25.34 -11.57 -31.02
CA THR A 208 -23.94 -11.28 -30.77
C THR A 208 -23.06 -11.91 -31.84
N THR A 209 -22.17 -11.09 -32.42
CA THR A 209 -21.15 -11.55 -33.37
C THR A 209 -19.88 -11.89 -32.60
N VAL A 210 -19.35 -13.10 -32.80
CA VAL A 210 -18.11 -13.57 -32.17
C VAL A 210 -17.17 -14.04 -33.27
N SER A 211 -16.02 -13.39 -33.40
CA SER A 211 -15.01 -13.70 -34.42
C SER A 211 -14.12 -14.89 -34.03
N GLY A 212 -13.86 -15.06 -32.72
CA GLY A 212 -13.13 -16.20 -32.17
C GLY A 212 -14.06 -17.36 -31.78
N LYS A 213 -13.71 -18.06 -30.71
CA LYS A 213 -14.44 -19.24 -30.25
C LYS A 213 -15.62 -18.87 -29.36
N LYS A 214 -16.75 -19.54 -29.60
CA LYS A 214 -17.92 -19.53 -28.71
C LYS A 214 -17.79 -20.68 -27.70
N ASN A 215 -17.77 -20.37 -26.41
CA ASN A 215 -17.61 -21.34 -25.31
C ASN A 215 -18.87 -21.36 -24.41
N PRO A 216 -19.98 -21.99 -24.85
CA PRO A 216 -21.15 -22.22 -23.98
C PRO A 216 -20.80 -23.18 -22.84
N GLY A 217 -21.51 -23.09 -21.71
CA GLY A 217 -21.25 -23.92 -20.53
C GLY A 217 -20.03 -23.48 -19.72
N SER A 218 -19.53 -22.27 -19.96
CA SER A 218 -18.42 -21.72 -19.16
C SER A 218 -18.92 -21.36 -17.77
N PRO A 219 -18.15 -21.64 -16.69
CA PRO A 219 -18.53 -21.20 -15.35
C PRO A 219 -18.44 -19.68 -15.25
N ASP A 220 -19.36 -19.10 -14.49
CA ASP A 220 -19.36 -17.67 -14.19
C ASP A 220 -18.09 -17.28 -13.43
N LYS A 221 -17.56 -16.09 -13.74
CA LYS A 221 -16.44 -15.54 -12.97
C LYS A 221 -16.96 -15.13 -11.59
N ALA A 222 -16.21 -15.47 -10.54
CA ALA A 222 -16.49 -14.97 -9.21
C ALA A 222 -16.38 -13.44 -9.19
N THR A 223 -17.12 -12.76 -8.31
CA THR A 223 -16.98 -11.32 -8.05
C THR A 223 -15.64 -11.01 -7.37
N SER A 224 -15.16 -9.77 -7.48
CA SER A 224 -13.92 -9.31 -6.85
C SER A 224 -14.16 -8.17 -5.86
N SER A 225 -13.34 -8.09 -4.82
CA SER A 225 -13.28 -6.94 -3.92
C SER A 225 -12.57 -5.76 -4.59
N PHE A 226 -12.90 -4.55 -4.15
CA PHE A 226 -12.21 -3.35 -4.62
C PHE A 226 -10.77 -3.25 -4.10
N PRO A 227 -9.88 -2.57 -4.85
CA PRO A 227 -8.44 -2.59 -4.59
C PRO A 227 -7.99 -1.71 -3.42
N ILE A 228 -8.83 -0.79 -2.94
CA ILE A 228 -8.54 0.07 -1.76
C ILE A 228 -9.67 -0.13 -0.73
N SER A 229 -9.33 -0.60 0.46
CA SER A 229 -10.34 -0.81 1.52
C SER A 229 -10.72 0.49 2.23
N ASP A 230 -11.91 0.53 2.83
CA ASP A 230 -12.34 1.64 3.70
C ASP A 230 -11.35 1.90 4.86
N ALA A 231 -10.76 0.82 5.39
CA ALA A 231 -9.75 0.92 6.45
C ALA A 231 -8.51 1.67 5.95
N GLN A 232 -8.05 1.37 4.73
CA GLN A 232 -6.91 2.05 4.12
C GLN A 232 -7.20 3.52 3.81
N ILE A 233 -8.41 3.86 3.36
CA ILE A 233 -8.84 5.27 3.18
C ILE A 233 -8.83 5.99 4.53
N SER A 234 -9.33 5.35 5.60
CA SER A 234 -9.32 5.90 6.95
C SER A 234 -7.89 6.13 7.48
N GLU A 235 -6.93 5.27 7.12
CA GLU A 235 -5.51 5.49 7.43
C GLU A 235 -4.96 6.72 6.71
N TRP A 236 -5.32 6.94 5.45
CA TRP A 236 -4.91 8.13 4.68
C TRP A 236 -5.52 9.42 5.23
N GLU A 237 -6.77 9.36 5.72
CA GLU A 237 -7.42 10.47 6.41
C GLU A 237 -6.70 10.82 7.72
N ALA A 238 -6.26 9.81 8.49
CA ALA A 238 -5.47 10.02 9.69
C ALA A 238 -4.11 10.69 9.38
N VAL A 239 -3.47 10.33 8.28
CA VAL A 239 -2.23 10.98 7.79
C VAL A 239 -2.49 12.44 7.44
N ALA A 240 -3.59 12.73 6.75
CA ALA A 240 -4.00 14.10 6.40
C ALA A 240 -4.27 14.94 7.67
N GLU A 241 -4.97 14.38 8.65
CA GLU A 241 -5.25 15.03 9.93
C GLU A 241 -3.98 15.29 10.75
N ALA A 242 -3.06 14.34 10.80
CA ALA A 242 -1.76 14.49 11.46
C ALA A 242 -0.90 15.60 10.81
N GLY A 243 -1.06 15.82 9.49
CA GLY A 243 -0.46 16.94 8.78
C GLY A 243 -1.01 18.31 9.20
N GLY A 244 -2.14 18.34 9.90
CA GLY A 244 -2.76 19.51 10.50
C GLY A 244 -4.14 19.82 9.91
N VAL A 245 -4.92 20.62 10.65
CA VAL A 245 -6.33 20.87 10.37
C VAL A 245 -6.56 22.33 9.94
N ILE A 246 -7.32 22.53 8.87
CA ILE A 246 -7.80 23.84 8.39
C ILE A 246 -9.29 23.95 8.71
N ASN A 247 -9.64 24.93 9.55
CA ASN A 247 -11.01 25.24 9.96
C ASN A 247 -11.58 26.52 9.31
N SER A 248 -10.71 27.34 8.71
CA SER A 248 -11.10 28.61 8.09
C SER A 248 -10.05 29.08 7.09
N PRO A 249 -10.43 29.81 6.02
CA PRO A 249 -11.81 30.14 5.64
C PRO A 249 -12.61 28.90 5.18
N CYS A 250 -13.94 28.98 5.30
CA CYS A 250 -14.88 27.93 4.88
C CYS A 250 -16.03 28.50 4.05
N PRO A 251 -16.28 28.00 2.81
CA PRO A 251 -15.52 26.96 2.13
C PRO A 251 -14.06 27.36 1.88
N TYR A 252 -13.16 26.38 1.85
CA TYR A 252 -11.74 26.61 1.58
C TYR A 252 -11.53 26.82 0.09
N GLN A 253 -11.18 28.05 -0.32
CA GLN A 253 -11.12 28.44 -1.72
C GLN A 253 -9.68 28.61 -2.20
N ILE A 254 -9.31 27.89 -3.26
CA ILE A 254 -8.05 28.04 -4.00
C ILE A 254 -8.36 28.76 -5.31
N LYS A 255 -7.99 30.04 -5.39
CA LYS A 255 -8.16 30.88 -6.59
C LYS A 255 -6.85 31.19 -7.32
N THR A 256 -5.72 30.84 -6.71
CA THR A 256 -4.36 31.06 -7.22
C THR A 256 -3.54 29.80 -6.96
N SER A 257 -2.25 29.81 -7.31
CA SER A 257 -1.34 28.70 -7.03
C SER A 257 -1.13 28.52 -5.52
N VAL A 258 -1.31 27.30 -5.01
CA VAL A 258 -1.09 26.89 -3.62
C VAL A 258 -0.45 25.50 -3.60
N THR A 259 0.52 25.28 -2.71
CA THR A 259 0.99 23.94 -2.34
C THR A 259 0.31 23.51 -1.05
N LEU A 260 -0.26 22.31 -1.02
CA LEU A 260 -1.02 21.81 0.12
C LEU A 260 -0.81 20.30 0.29
N GLY A 261 -0.80 19.85 1.55
CA GLY A 261 -0.72 18.44 1.90
C GLY A 261 0.56 18.10 2.66
N PRO A 262 0.51 17.19 3.66
CA PRO A 262 -0.69 16.53 4.19
C PRO A 262 -1.56 17.49 5.02
N LYS A 263 -2.89 17.51 4.80
CA LYS A 263 -3.84 18.38 5.54
C LYS A 263 -5.28 17.85 5.56
N LYS A 264 -5.96 18.01 6.69
CA LYS A 264 -7.43 17.91 6.81
C LYS A 264 -8.09 19.28 6.68
N ILE A 265 -9.17 19.37 5.91
CA ILE A 265 -10.00 20.57 5.74
C ILE A 265 -11.39 20.25 6.29
N ASN A 266 -11.84 20.98 7.31
CA ASN A 266 -13.09 20.69 8.04
C ASN A 266 -14.38 21.20 7.35
N CYS A 267 -14.32 21.51 6.07
CA CYS A 267 -15.43 22.05 5.29
C CYS A 267 -15.23 21.79 3.80
N ASP A 268 -16.22 22.18 2.98
CA ASP A 268 -16.12 22.11 1.53
C ASP A 268 -14.89 22.84 0.98
N MET A 269 -14.27 22.25 -0.05
CA MET A 269 -13.13 22.79 -0.76
C MET A 269 -13.53 23.15 -2.20
N GLU A 270 -13.06 24.31 -2.68
CA GLU A 270 -13.25 24.74 -4.06
C GLU A 270 -11.93 25.20 -4.68
N ILE A 271 -11.59 24.68 -5.87
CA ILE A 271 -10.53 25.19 -6.73
C ILE A 271 -11.20 25.83 -7.95
N SER A 272 -10.96 27.11 -8.17
CA SER A 272 -11.63 27.85 -9.25
C SER A 272 -10.79 28.99 -9.81
N ASN A 273 -11.28 29.62 -10.88
CA ASN A 273 -10.68 30.79 -11.52
C ASN A 273 -9.21 30.60 -11.94
N LYS A 274 -8.89 29.46 -12.55
CA LYS A 274 -7.51 29.07 -12.92
C LYS A 274 -6.58 28.88 -11.72
N GLY A 275 -7.14 28.62 -10.54
CA GLY A 275 -6.37 28.20 -9.37
C GLY A 275 -5.57 26.93 -9.67
N SER A 276 -4.40 26.81 -9.04
CA SER A 276 -3.55 25.64 -9.20
C SER A 276 -3.20 25.07 -7.84
N LEU A 277 -3.47 23.77 -7.65
CA LEU A 277 -3.11 23.05 -6.45
C LEU A 277 -1.92 22.13 -6.74
N THR A 278 -0.83 22.33 -6.00
CA THR A 278 0.28 21.37 -5.91
C THR A 278 0.04 20.50 -4.68
N VAL A 279 -0.22 19.21 -4.89
CA VAL A 279 -0.48 18.24 -3.82
C VAL A 279 0.85 17.66 -3.36
N SER A 280 1.26 17.99 -2.13
CA SER A 280 2.53 17.55 -1.52
C SER A 280 2.34 16.46 -0.44
N GLY A 281 1.10 16.07 -0.15
CA GLY A 281 0.75 14.98 0.77
C GLY A 281 -0.76 14.70 0.76
N MET A 282 -1.22 13.71 1.51
CA MET A 282 -2.63 13.32 1.58
C MET A 282 -3.53 14.49 2.02
N ILE A 283 -4.61 14.75 1.27
CA ILE A 283 -5.58 15.79 1.63
C ILE A 283 -6.92 15.13 1.90
N TRP A 284 -7.47 15.38 3.08
CA TRP A 284 -8.83 14.98 3.44
C TRP A 284 -9.71 16.21 3.58
N VAL A 285 -10.80 16.24 2.82
CA VAL A 285 -11.85 17.25 2.89
C VAL A 285 -13.06 16.61 3.58
N ASN A 286 -13.36 17.06 4.79
CA ASN A 286 -14.56 16.69 5.55
C ASN A 286 -15.78 17.46 4.99
N GLY A 287 -16.09 17.20 3.73
CA GLY A 287 -17.04 17.94 2.92
C GLY A 287 -16.96 17.56 1.44
N ASN A 288 -17.43 18.44 0.58
CA ASN A 288 -17.38 18.26 -0.88
C ASN A 288 -16.15 18.94 -1.49
N ILE A 289 -15.69 18.41 -2.62
CA ILE A 289 -14.60 18.97 -3.43
C ILE A 289 -15.16 19.43 -4.76
N ARG A 290 -14.93 20.70 -5.11
CA ARG A 290 -15.37 21.27 -6.38
C ARG A 290 -14.17 21.84 -7.13
N ILE A 291 -13.98 21.45 -8.37
CA ILE A 291 -12.89 21.89 -9.23
C ILE A 291 -13.50 22.42 -10.52
N LYS A 292 -13.30 23.71 -10.83
CA LYS A 292 -13.95 24.35 -11.99
C LYS A 292 -13.07 25.41 -12.63
N ASN A 293 -13.51 25.90 -13.79
CA ASN A 293 -12.96 27.07 -14.49
C ASN A 293 -11.46 26.96 -14.82
N ASN A 294 -11.08 25.90 -15.53
CA ASN A 294 -9.71 25.68 -16.06
C ASN A 294 -8.66 25.65 -14.94
N SER A 295 -8.97 24.99 -13.83
CA SER A 295 -8.07 24.82 -12.70
C SER A 295 -7.09 23.66 -12.93
N GLY A 296 -5.93 23.71 -12.29
CA GLY A 296 -4.89 22.68 -12.43
C GLY A 296 -4.55 22.00 -11.12
N ILE A 297 -4.44 20.68 -11.11
CA ILE A 297 -4.02 19.89 -9.96
C ILE A 297 -2.78 19.12 -10.39
N LYS A 298 -1.70 19.27 -9.63
CA LYS A 298 -0.44 18.58 -9.91
C LYS A 298 0.13 17.94 -8.65
N LEU A 299 0.80 16.82 -8.81
CA LEU A 299 1.61 16.26 -7.73
C LEU A 299 2.90 17.07 -7.56
N ASP A 300 3.39 17.16 -6.33
CA ASP A 300 4.70 17.75 -6.06
C ASP A 300 5.82 16.88 -6.68
N PRO A 301 6.77 17.45 -7.45
CA PRO A 301 7.88 16.69 -8.03
C PRO A 301 8.72 15.91 -7.02
N ALA A 302 8.76 16.32 -5.74
CA ALA A 302 9.43 15.59 -4.67
C ALA A 302 8.83 14.20 -4.39
N LEU A 303 7.65 13.89 -4.93
CA LEU A 303 7.00 12.60 -4.78
C LEU A 303 7.59 11.51 -5.68
N GLU A 304 8.33 11.87 -6.74
CA GLU A 304 8.82 10.91 -7.73
C GLU A 304 7.66 10.03 -8.24
N SER A 305 7.80 8.70 -8.29
CA SER A 305 6.74 7.79 -8.76
C SER A 305 5.58 7.59 -7.76
N ARG A 306 5.55 8.30 -6.62
CA ARG A 306 4.53 8.11 -5.59
C ARG A 306 3.24 8.88 -5.92
N SER A 307 2.12 8.23 -5.65
CA SER A 307 0.77 8.74 -5.83
C SER A 307 0.20 9.32 -4.53
N LEU A 308 -0.80 10.19 -4.66
CA LEU A 308 -1.50 10.78 -3.51
C LEU A 308 -3.00 10.82 -3.72
N ALA A 309 -3.72 10.80 -2.60
CA ALA A 309 -5.17 10.90 -2.57
C ALA A 309 -5.63 12.30 -2.13
N LEU A 310 -6.64 12.78 -2.84
CA LEU A 310 -7.52 13.88 -2.45
C LEU A 310 -8.89 13.28 -2.12
N ILE A 311 -9.22 13.23 -0.84
CA ILE A 311 -10.34 12.46 -0.28
C ILE A 311 -11.47 13.41 0.11
N ALA A 312 -12.66 13.21 -0.45
CA ALA A 312 -13.90 13.80 0.02
C ALA A 312 -14.60 12.78 0.92
N ASP A 313 -14.56 13.00 2.23
CA ASP A 313 -15.28 12.19 3.19
C ASP A 313 -15.84 13.03 4.34
N LYS A 314 -17.13 13.35 4.24
CA LYS A 314 -17.90 13.88 5.36
C LYS A 314 -18.49 12.73 6.16
N THR A 315 -17.78 12.28 7.18
CA THR A 315 -18.16 11.14 8.03
C THR A 315 -19.55 11.25 8.68
N SER A 316 -20.07 12.47 8.83
CA SER A 316 -21.43 12.74 9.35
C SER A 316 -22.55 12.62 8.32
N ASP A 317 -22.23 12.63 7.01
CA ASP A 317 -23.22 12.61 5.93
C ASP A 317 -22.60 12.07 4.63
N ARG A 318 -22.43 10.75 4.56
CA ARG A 318 -21.94 10.06 3.36
C ARG A 318 -23.04 9.79 2.32
N THR A 319 -24.28 10.18 2.56
CA THR A 319 -25.37 9.98 1.60
C THR A 319 -25.55 11.21 0.71
N ASN A 320 -25.51 12.42 1.27
CA ASN A 320 -25.74 13.66 0.52
C ASN A 320 -24.49 14.54 0.35
N SER A 321 -23.37 14.17 0.98
CA SER A 321 -22.08 14.86 0.86
C SER A 321 -20.97 13.90 0.41
N SER A 322 -19.70 14.23 0.70
CA SER A 322 -18.51 13.51 0.20
C SER A 322 -18.40 13.57 -1.33
N LEU A 323 -18.95 14.59 -1.97
CA LEU A 323 -19.03 14.67 -3.44
C LEU A 323 -17.76 15.27 -4.04
N VAL A 324 -17.36 14.78 -5.21
CA VAL A 324 -16.29 15.35 -6.03
C VAL A 324 -16.87 15.77 -7.38
N ASP A 325 -16.88 17.07 -7.65
CA ASP A 325 -17.40 17.65 -8.90
C ASP A 325 -16.27 18.36 -9.64
N VAL A 326 -15.92 17.87 -10.82
CA VAL A 326 -14.83 18.37 -11.66
C VAL A 326 -15.39 18.83 -12.99
N GLN A 327 -15.17 20.10 -13.31
CA GLN A 327 -15.74 20.76 -14.48
C GLN A 327 -14.69 21.59 -15.23
N ASN A 328 -15.01 21.89 -16.49
CA ASN A 328 -14.41 22.93 -17.34
C ASN A 328 -12.88 22.85 -17.44
N THR A 329 -12.39 22.02 -18.37
CA THR A 329 -10.99 21.94 -18.83
C THR A 329 -9.98 21.88 -17.68
N THR A 330 -10.31 21.11 -16.64
CA THR A 330 -9.41 20.86 -15.52
C THR A 330 -8.27 19.95 -15.94
N THR A 331 -7.04 20.25 -15.52
CA THR A 331 -5.87 19.43 -15.84
C THR A 331 -5.30 18.73 -14.59
N PHE A 332 -4.99 17.45 -14.73
CA PHE A 332 -4.34 16.64 -13.70
C PHE A 332 -2.94 16.25 -14.16
N THR A 333 -1.91 16.70 -13.46
CA THR A 333 -0.51 16.44 -13.81
C THR A 333 0.14 15.53 -12.77
N ASP A 334 0.88 14.55 -13.25
CA ASP A 334 1.73 13.70 -12.42
C ASP A 334 2.87 14.51 -11.76
N SER A 335 3.78 13.86 -11.04
CA SER A 335 4.93 14.53 -10.42
C SER A 335 6.02 14.95 -11.42
N GLY A 336 5.87 14.61 -12.70
CA GLY A 336 6.94 14.58 -13.69
C GLY A 336 7.68 13.23 -13.77
N THR A 337 7.33 12.25 -12.92
CA THR A 337 7.86 10.87 -12.96
C THR A 337 6.72 9.89 -13.27
N LYS A 338 6.94 9.03 -14.28
CA LYS A 338 5.97 7.98 -14.65
C LYS A 338 5.65 7.09 -13.43
N GLY A 339 4.37 6.75 -13.26
CA GLY A 339 3.88 5.90 -12.18
C GLY A 339 3.24 6.68 -11.01
N SER A 340 3.28 8.01 -11.04
CA SER A 340 2.58 8.86 -10.08
C SER A 340 1.21 9.30 -10.62
N PHE A 341 0.19 9.17 -9.78
CA PHE A 341 -1.20 9.46 -10.14
C PHE A 341 -1.92 10.22 -9.02
N ILE A 342 -2.90 11.03 -9.40
CA ILE A 342 -3.79 11.73 -8.46
C ILE A 342 -5.05 10.90 -8.29
N PHE A 343 -5.31 10.43 -7.08
CA PHE A 343 -6.52 9.71 -6.73
C PHE A 343 -7.57 10.67 -6.19
N LEU A 344 -8.70 10.77 -6.89
CA LEU A 344 -9.89 11.46 -6.38
C LEU A 344 -10.79 10.42 -5.73
N ILE A 345 -10.92 10.52 -4.40
CA ILE A 345 -11.65 9.54 -3.60
C ILE A 345 -12.93 10.18 -3.07
N SER A 346 -14.06 9.49 -3.23
CA SER A 346 -15.33 9.86 -2.61
C SER A 346 -15.81 8.74 -1.70
N ALA A 347 -16.14 9.09 -0.47
CA ALA A 347 -16.78 8.18 0.48
C ALA A 347 -18.32 8.20 0.38
N ASN A 348 -18.92 8.81 -0.65
CA ASN A 348 -20.36 8.85 -0.81
C ASN A 348 -20.93 7.44 -1.06
N ARG A 349 -22.01 7.09 -0.36
CA ARG A 349 -22.65 5.76 -0.38
C ARG A 349 -24.04 5.73 -0.99
N SER A 350 -24.51 6.86 -1.52
CA SER A 350 -25.89 6.97 -2.00
C SER A 350 -26.24 5.89 -3.01
N ALA A 351 -25.33 5.50 -3.89
CA ALA A 351 -25.60 4.52 -4.95
C ALA A 351 -25.76 3.10 -4.40
N GLU A 352 -24.87 2.68 -3.50
CA GLU A 352 -24.95 1.39 -2.82
C GLU A 352 -26.23 1.28 -1.96
N ASP A 353 -26.65 2.39 -1.35
CA ASP A 353 -27.89 2.47 -0.56
C ASP A 353 -29.17 2.59 -1.43
N GLY A 354 -29.06 2.52 -2.76
CA GLY A 354 -30.19 2.57 -3.70
C GLY A 354 -30.70 3.97 -4.06
N GLY A 355 -29.94 5.01 -3.74
CA GLY A 355 -30.17 6.39 -4.19
C GLY A 355 -29.40 6.76 -5.45
N ASP A 356 -29.54 8.02 -5.89
CA ASP A 356 -29.06 8.49 -7.21
C ASP A 356 -27.98 9.58 -7.14
N VAL A 357 -27.48 9.93 -5.96
CA VAL A 357 -26.46 10.97 -5.82
C VAL A 357 -25.15 10.52 -6.45
N THR A 358 -24.65 11.32 -7.39
CA THR A 358 -23.36 11.09 -8.03
C THR A 358 -22.22 11.46 -7.08
N ALA A 359 -21.44 10.47 -6.67
CA ALA A 359 -20.29 10.60 -5.79
C ALA A 359 -19.14 11.36 -6.46
N ILE A 360 -18.85 11.05 -7.73
CA ILE A 360 -17.83 11.70 -8.54
C ILE A 360 -18.41 12.04 -9.91
N ASP A 361 -18.38 13.32 -10.28
CA ASP A 361 -18.79 13.82 -11.60
C ASP A 361 -17.58 14.47 -12.30
N LEU A 362 -17.05 13.81 -13.34
CA LEU A 362 -15.91 14.27 -14.14
C LEU A 362 -16.40 14.67 -15.54
N LYS A 363 -16.48 15.97 -15.83
CA LYS A 363 -17.05 16.48 -17.08
C LYS A 363 -16.30 17.65 -17.70
N ASN A 364 -16.60 17.88 -18.97
CA ASN A 364 -16.19 19.02 -19.79
C ASN A 364 -14.65 19.11 -19.94
N ASP A 365 -14.07 18.15 -20.65
CA ASP A 365 -12.66 18.14 -21.04
C ASP A 365 -11.68 18.11 -19.85
N ALA A 366 -12.06 17.46 -18.75
CA ALA A 366 -11.17 17.25 -17.61
C ALA A 366 -10.23 16.06 -17.90
N ASN A 367 -8.92 16.29 -17.85
CA ASN A 367 -7.94 15.39 -18.46
C ASN A 367 -6.65 15.24 -17.63
N GLY A 368 -6.02 14.07 -17.69
CA GLY A 368 -4.63 13.88 -17.24
C GLY A 368 -4.38 12.63 -16.39
N ALA A 369 -3.43 12.71 -15.46
CA ALA A 369 -2.98 11.61 -14.60
C ALA A 369 -3.91 11.36 -13.41
N VAL A 370 -5.22 11.23 -13.67
CA VAL A 370 -6.26 11.11 -12.64
C VAL A 370 -6.85 9.70 -12.59
N VAL A 371 -7.06 9.22 -11.37
CA VAL A 371 -7.79 7.99 -11.04
C VAL A 371 -9.01 8.37 -10.19
N LEU A 372 -10.17 7.83 -10.53
CA LEU A 372 -11.41 8.07 -9.81
C LEU A 372 -11.75 6.85 -8.95
N TYR A 373 -12.09 7.07 -7.67
CA TYR A 373 -12.38 5.99 -6.74
C TYR A 373 -13.58 6.31 -5.85
N ALA A 374 -14.68 5.60 -6.05
CA ALA A 374 -15.89 5.70 -5.22
C ALA A 374 -16.50 4.32 -4.99
N ASN A 375 -15.86 3.48 -4.18
CA ASN A 375 -16.24 2.08 -3.94
C ASN A 375 -17.72 1.88 -3.56
N HIS A 376 -18.37 2.86 -2.92
CA HIS A 376 -19.79 2.83 -2.57
C HIS A 376 -20.68 3.73 -3.45
N GLY A 377 -20.07 4.50 -4.33
CA GLY A 377 -20.69 5.65 -4.98
C GLY A 377 -20.91 5.47 -6.47
N LYS A 378 -21.74 6.36 -7.02
CA LYS A 378 -21.94 6.49 -8.46
C LYS A 378 -20.89 7.42 -9.06
N VAL A 379 -20.22 6.99 -10.11
CA VAL A 379 -19.25 7.80 -10.87
C VAL A 379 -19.82 8.12 -12.25
N ALA A 380 -19.90 9.41 -12.59
CA ALA A 380 -20.30 9.88 -13.91
C ALA A 380 -19.12 10.55 -14.61
N ILE A 381 -18.86 10.15 -15.85
CA ILE A 381 -17.77 10.69 -16.68
C ILE A 381 -18.36 11.10 -18.03
N ALA A 382 -18.18 12.35 -18.43
CA ALA A 382 -18.80 12.87 -19.64
C ALA A 382 -17.94 13.91 -20.37
N ASN A 383 -18.39 14.23 -21.59
CA ASN A 383 -17.97 15.37 -22.40
C ASN A 383 -16.45 15.41 -22.61
N SER A 384 -15.94 14.44 -23.37
CA SER A 384 -14.53 14.37 -23.81
C SER A 384 -13.48 14.35 -22.70
N SER A 385 -13.86 14.03 -21.47
CA SER A 385 -12.94 13.87 -20.35
C SER A 385 -12.10 12.59 -20.50
N THR A 386 -10.85 12.63 -20.05
CA THR A 386 -9.90 11.51 -20.08
C THR A 386 -9.32 11.20 -18.71
N LEU A 387 -9.23 9.91 -18.39
CA LEU A 387 -8.77 9.39 -17.10
C LEU A 387 -7.98 8.09 -17.26
N LYS A 388 -7.24 7.71 -16.20
CA LYS A 388 -6.38 6.52 -16.20
C LYS A 388 -7.06 5.26 -15.69
N SER A 389 -7.89 5.38 -14.67
CA SER A 389 -8.71 4.27 -14.16
C SER A 389 -9.90 4.81 -13.38
N VAL A 390 -10.94 4.00 -13.27
CA VAL A 390 -12.10 4.28 -12.43
C VAL A 390 -12.53 3.03 -11.67
N THR A 391 -12.77 3.20 -10.38
CA THR A 391 -13.47 2.24 -9.53
C THR A 391 -14.72 2.87 -8.93
N GLY A 392 -15.86 2.19 -9.01
CA GLY A 392 -17.14 2.71 -8.53
C GLY A 392 -18.15 1.62 -8.20
N TYR A 393 -19.12 1.86 -7.32
CA TYR A 393 -20.25 0.93 -7.18
C TYR A 393 -21.06 0.85 -8.47
N LEU A 394 -21.35 2.02 -9.05
CA LEU A 394 -22.05 2.22 -10.32
C LEU A 394 -21.26 3.23 -11.16
N ILE A 395 -20.99 2.92 -12.43
CA ILE A 395 -20.25 3.84 -13.31
C ILE A 395 -21.04 4.12 -14.60
N SER A 396 -21.07 5.37 -15.02
CA SER A 396 -21.57 5.78 -16.34
C SER A 396 -20.54 6.63 -17.09
N MET A 397 -20.29 6.29 -18.35
CA MET A 397 -19.44 7.04 -19.29
C MET A 397 -20.25 7.51 -20.50
N ALA A 398 -20.15 8.78 -20.89
CA ALA A 398 -20.94 9.35 -21.99
C ALA A 398 -20.16 10.41 -22.81
N ASN A 399 -20.74 10.81 -23.94
CA ASN A 399 -20.34 11.99 -24.73
C ASN A 399 -18.83 12.07 -25.04
N SER A 400 -18.30 11.10 -25.78
CA SER A 400 -16.88 11.03 -26.18
C SER A 400 -15.87 10.94 -25.03
N ALA A 401 -16.30 10.68 -23.78
CA ALA A 401 -15.37 10.38 -22.70
C ALA A 401 -14.52 9.14 -23.02
N GLN A 402 -13.25 9.18 -22.65
CA GLN A 402 -12.30 8.10 -22.95
C GLN A 402 -11.50 7.70 -21.71
N LEU A 403 -11.46 6.40 -21.43
CA LEU A 403 -10.53 5.84 -20.45
C LEU A 403 -9.29 5.31 -21.16
N ILE A 404 -8.11 5.67 -20.67
CA ILE A 404 -6.83 5.18 -21.20
C ILE A 404 -6.02 4.62 -20.03
N TYR A 405 -6.09 3.31 -19.85
CA TYR A 405 -5.43 2.60 -18.77
C TYR A 405 -3.91 2.73 -18.86
N ASP A 406 -3.27 2.89 -17.69
CA ASP A 406 -1.83 3.03 -17.54
C ASP A 406 -1.28 1.83 -16.77
N ASP A 407 -0.31 1.12 -17.34
CA ASP A 407 0.32 -0.05 -16.73
C ASP A 407 1.03 0.27 -15.41
N GLY A 408 1.44 1.52 -15.21
CA GLY A 408 2.00 1.99 -13.94
C GLY A 408 1.05 1.84 -12.74
N LEU A 409 -0.26 1.69 -12.98
CA LEU A 409 -1.26 1.57 -11.93
C LEU A 409 -1.29 0.20 -11.22
N GLU A 410 -0.76 -0.85 -11.86
CA GLU A 410 -0.67 -2.21 -11.29
C GLU A 410 0.21 -2.26 -10.04
N ASN A 411 1.11 -1.29 -9.90
CA ASN A 411 2.04 -1.16 -8.78
C ASN A 411 2.03 0.27 -8.24
N SER A 412 0.84 0.83 -7.99
CA SER A 412 0.72 2.19 -7.44
C SER A 412 1.28 2.22 -6.02
N ILE A 413 2.26 3.10 -5.79
CA ILE A 413 2.84 3.35 -4.47
C ILE A 413 2.28 4.66 -3.96
N PHE A 414 1.72 4.68 -2.75
CA PHE A 414 1.21 5.90 -2.13
C PHE A 414 2.23 6.52 -1.19
N ASP A 415 2.17 7.85 -0.98
CA ASP A 415 2.90 8.46 0.13
C ASP A 415 2.02 8.63 1.37
N THR A 416 2.07 7.65 2.26
CA THR A 416 1.33 7.63 3.55
C THR A 416 1.98 8.45 4.68
N GLY A 417 2.92 9.34 4.39
CA GLY A 417 3.59 10.12 5.44
C GLY A 417 4.40 9.27 6.43
N PRO A 418 4.89 9.82 7.55
CA PRO A 418 5.82 9.12 8.44
C PRO A 418 5.20 7.92 9.19
N GLY A 419 3.86 7.87 9.31
CA GLY A 419 3.11 6.88 10.09
C GLY A 419 2.40 5.78 9.29
N GLY A 420 2.71 5.62 8.00
CA GLY A 420 2.07 4.60 7.15
C GLY A 420 2.16 3.17 7.72
N SER A 421 1.36 2.23 7.19
CA SER A 421 1.39 0.82 7.61
C SER A 421 2.76 0.19 7.30
N TRP A 422 3.75 0.40 8.17
CA TRP A 422 5.08 -0.17 8.02
C TRP A 422 5.02 -1.67 8.32
N VAL A 423 5.54 -2.46 7.39
CA VAL A 423 5.78 -3.90 7.54
C VAL A 423 7.27 -4.16 7.59
N VAL A 424 7.65 -5.19 8.34
CA VAL A 424 9.03 -5.65 8.43
C VAL A 424 9.34 -6.42 7.15
N ASP A 425 10.25 -5.89 6.34
CA ASP A 425 10.77 -6.55 5.14
C ASP A 425 11.91 -7.51 5.49
N GLN A 426 12.82 -7.07 6.38
CA GLN A 426 13.96 -7.86 6.83
C GLN A 426 14.22 -7.66 8.32
N TRP A 427 14.72 -8.71 8.97
CA TRP A 427 15.25 -8.68 10.34
C TRP A 427 16.42 -9.65 10.44
N LYS A 428 17.62 -9.16 10.75
CA LYS A 428 18.83 -10.00 10.80
C LYS A 428 19.89 -9.46 11.74
N GLU A 429 20.73 -10.35 12.25
CA GLU A 429 21.98 -9.98 12.91
C GLU A 429 23.02 -9.59 11.85
N VAL A 430 23.74 -8.50 12.10
CA VAL A 430 24.74 -7.93 11.16
C VAL A 430 26.15 -7.86 11.73
N GLN A 431 26.32 -8.05 13.06
CA GLN A 431 27.62 -8.14 13.71
C GLN A 431 27.54 -8.91 15.03
#